data_AF-A0A428XNF3-F1
#
_entry.id   AF-A0A428XNF3-F1
#
_cell.length_a   1.000
_cell.length_b   1.000
_cell.length_c   1.000
_cell.angle_alpha   90.00
_cell.angle_beta   90.00
_cell.angle_gamma   90.00
#
_symmetry.space_group_name_H-M   'P 1'
#
loop_
_entity.id
_entity.type
_entity.pdbx_description
1 polymer ?
#
loop_
_entity_poly.entity_id
_entity_poly.type
_entity_poly.pdbx_seq_one_letter_code
_entity_poly.pdbx_strand_id
1 'polypeptide(L)'
;MKYDDEQFTAGPAPTGAVSGSTPAGSTDPPRRERYFDVLRGVAFVRVVVFHMFPVAWLSMMFPAMGVMFALGGSPMAGSVDRSAEEAVFGRLRRLLPALWVLGAILMPVALLVGWPQRPGWVRLMLWVLPVAPPPGPEWAEPTVGLLWYLTYPWLVVLSPAAVWLYRRARVVTVALPLAALAVLKVLPWSFSDRFGSVVTDLLTFAACWILGFAYRHGDLQRIPAPLIVAVSAVCTTMGVVWTVTHPGEDSVDLPTLPLAYGVYSIGFVLLLLRSGHRWLARAPSVPHRGSEPAQRAP
;
A
#
# COMPACT_ATOMS: atom_id res chain seq x y z
N MET A 1 40.53 24.41 55.35
CA MET A 1 39.12 24.88 55.36
C MET A 1 38.49 24.33 54.09
N LYS A 2 38.02 23.07 54.12
CA LYS A 2 36.61 22.66 54.30
C LYS A 2 35.86 22.83 52.96
N TYR A 3 35.89 21.83 52.08
CA TYR A 3 34.86 20.79 51.88
C TYR A 3 33.45 21.40 51.75
N ASP A 4 32.87 21.37 50.54
CA ASP A 4 31.71 20.51 50.20
C ASP A 4 31.23 20.79 48.77
N ASP A 5 31.61 19.90 47.84
CA ASP A 5 30.88 19.65 46.59
C ASP A 5 29.72 18.70 46.95
N GLU A 6 28.50 19.22 47.04
CA GLU A 6 27.32 18.38 47.22
C GLU A 6 27.01 17.61 45.93
N GLN A 7 27.26 16.31 46.02
CA GLN A 7 26.87 15.25 45.11
C GLN A 7 25.35 15.25 44.88
N PHE A 8 24.93 15.51 43.64
CA PHE A 8 23.61 15.09 43.17
C PHE A 8 23.65 13.57 42.96
N THR A 9 23.19 12.82 43.97
CA THR A 9 23.04 11.37 43.94
C THR A 9 21.95 10.98 42.93
N ALA A 10 22.36 10.36 41.82
CA ALA A 10 21.47 9.65 40.93
C ALA A 10 20.92 8.41 41.65
N GLY A 11 19.66 8.49 42.09
CA GLY A 11 18.92 7.34 42.63
C GLY A 11 18.70 6.26 41.56
N PRO A 12 18.65 4.97 41.93
CA PRO A 12 18.54 3.87 40.99
C PRO A 12 17.17 3.85 40.30
N ALA A 13 17.18 3.76 38.97
CA ALA A 13 15.98 3.58 38.16
C ALA A 13 15.30 2.23 38.48
N PRO A 14 13.98 2.19 38.75
CA PRO A 14 13.27 0.93 38.86
C PRO A 14 13.23 0.24 37.49
N THR A 15 13.91 -0.90 37.43
CA THR A 15 13.98 -1.79 36.27
C THR A 15 12.64 -2.50 36.12
N GLY A 16 11.75 -1.93 35.32
CA GLY A 16 10.50 -2.57 34.89
C GLY A 16 10.69 -3.29 33.55
N ALA A 17 11.53 -4.32 33.52
CA ALA A 17 11.62 -5.23 32.39
C ALA A 17 10.33 -6.07 32.35
N VAL A 18 9.34 -5.64 31.57
CA VAL A 18 8.24 -6.53 31.16
C VAL A 18 8.80 -7.47 30.10
N SER A 19 9.38 -8.57 30.58
CA SER A 19 9.62 -9.77 29.79
C SER A 19 8.27 -10.29 29.29
N GLY A 20 7.86 -9.81 28.12
CA GLY A 20 6.84 -10.46 27.32
C GLY A 20 7.38 -11.81 26.89
N SER A 21 6.98 -12.86 27.60
CA SER A 21 7.17 -14.25 27.23
C SER A 21 6.78 -14.45 25.77
N THR A 22 7.79 -14.65 24.92
CA THR A 22 7.59 -15.07 23.53
C THR A 22 6.95 -16.45 23.56
N PRO A 23 5.77 -16.66 22.96
CA PRO A 23 5.29 -18.02 22.73
C PRO A 23 6.25 -18.65 21.71
N ALA A 24 7.06 -19.59 22.18
CA ALA A 24 7.80 -20.50 21.33
C ALA A 24 6.79 -21.30 20.49
N GLY A 25 6.72 -21.04 19.18
CA GLY A 25 5.83 -21.78 18.29
C GLY A 25 5.36 -21.05 17.02
N SER A 26 6.27 -20.53 16.20
CA SER A 26 6.09 -20.53 14.73
C SER A 26 7.41 -20.19 14.04
N THR A 27 7.91 -21.09 13.20
CA THR A 27 9.21 -20.96 12.51
C THR A 27 9.14 -20.23 11.17
N ASP A 28 8.02 -19.60 10.84
CA ASP A 28 7.77 -18.93 9.54
C ASP A 28 7.53 -17.39 9.53
N PRO A 29 7.41 -16.64 10.65
CA PRO A 29 7.18 -15.19 10.60
C PRO A 29 8.30 -14.38 9.90
N PRO A 30 9.61 -14.61 10.14
CA PRO A 30 10.64 -13.72 9.60
C PRO A 30 10.85 -13.86 8.09
N ARG A 31 10.47 -14.99 7.47
CA ARG A 31 10.59 -15.18 6.00
C ARG A 31 9.49 -14.45 5.24
N ARG A 32 8.26 -14.47 5.77
CA ARG A 32 7.12 -13.78 5.18
C ARG A 32 7.30 -12.27 5.17
N GLU A 33 7.85 -11.73 6.26
CA GLU A 33 8.16 -10.30 6.38
C GLU A 33 9.22 -9.85 5.37
N ARG A 34 10.33 -10.60 5.26
CA ARG A 34 11.39 -10.33 4.26
C ARG A 34 10.87 -10.33 2.82
N TYR A 35 10.00 -11.28 2.46
CA TYR A 35 9.39 -11.31 1.12
C TYR A 35 8.59 -10.04 0.83
N PHE A 36 7.77 -9.61 1.79
CA PHE A 36 6.95 -8.40 1.67
C PHE A 36 7.81 -7.15 1.56
N ASP A 37 8.93 -7.10 2.29
CA ASP A 37 9.84 -5.96 2.24
C ASP A 37 10.60 -5.89 0.90
N VAL A 38 11.03 -7.03 0.35
CA VAL A 38 11.61 -7.09 -1.00
C VAL A 38 10.62 -6.60 -2.05
N LEU A 39 9.37 -7.07 -2.00
CA LEU A 39 8.34 -6.64 -2.93
C LEU A 39 8.04 -5.15 -2.84
N ARG A 40 7.97 -4.60 -1.62
CA ARG A 40 7.82 -3.16 -1.41
C ARG A 40 9.01 -2.41 -2.01
N GLY A 41 10.23 -2.88 -1.75
CA GLY A 41 11.45 -2.29 -2.33
C GLY A 41 11.41 -2.25 -3.86
N VAL A 42 11.10 -3.39 -4.50
CA VAL A 42 10.96 -3.47 -5.96
C VAL A 42 9.85 -2.54 -6.47
N ALA A 43 8.70 -2.49 -5.78
CA ALA A 43 7.61 -1.59 -6.13
C ALA A 43 8.02 -0.11 -6.05
N PHE A 44 8.71 0.29 -4.98
CA PHE A 44 9.22 1.66 -4.83
C PHE A 44 10.23 2.02 -5.92
N VAL A 45 11.20 1.16 -6.19
CA VAL A 45 12.17 1.37 -7.28
C VAL A 45 11.44 1.54 -8.60
N ARG A 46 10.47 0.67 -8.91
CA ARG A 46 9.70 0.76 -10.15
C ARG A 46 8.88 2.05 -10.24
N VAL A 47 8.29 2.53 -9.14
CA VAL A 47 7.54 3.81 -9.11
C VAL A 47 8.49 4.98 -9.37
N VAL A 48 9.66 5.01 -8.73
CA VAL A 48 10.67 6.05 -8.96
C VAL A 48 11.13 6.05 -10.41
N VAL A 49 11.46 4.87 -10.97
CA VAL A 49 11.87 4.74 -12.38
C VAL A 49 10.76 5.21 -13.32
N PHE A 50 9.50 4.87 -13.07
CA PHE A 50 8.38 5.33 -13.89
C PHE A 50 8.25 6.87 -13.90
N HIS A 51 8.45 7.53 -12.77
CA HIS A 51 8.37 9.00 -12.72
C HIS A 51 9.60 9.71 -13.28
N MET A 52 10.77 9.06 -13.29
CA MET A 52 11.97 9.59 -13.96
C MET A 52 11.97 9.32 -15.46
N PHE A 53 11.42 8.17 -15.87
CA PHE A 53 11.34 7.68 -17.24
C PHE A 53 9.94 7.08 -17.46
N PRO A 54 8.95 7.88 -17.89
CA PRO A 54 7.56 7.45 -18.03
C PRO A 54 7.39 6.55 -19.27
N VAL A 55 7.92 5.33 -19.18
CA VAL A 55 7.86 4.35 -20.26
C VAL A 55 6.67 3.42 -20.04
N ALA A 56 5.72 3.41 -20.97
CA ALA A 56 4.41 2.76 -20.81
C ALA A 56 4.46 1.25 -20.44
N TRP A 57 5.42 0.51 -20.99
CA TRP A 57 5.55 -0.94 -20.72
C TRP A 57 6.01 -1.27 -19.30
N LEU A 58 6.55 -0.31 -18.54
CA LEU A 58 6.96 -0.53 -17.15
C LEU A 58 5.78 -0.94 -16.26
N SER A 59 4.55 -0.51 -16.60
CA SER A 59 3.29 -0.89 -15.93
C SER A 59 2.86 -2.32 -16.25
N MET A 60 3.20 -2.80 -17.45
CA MET A 60 2.93 -4.15 -17.90
C MET A 60 3.96 -5.17 -17.41
N MET A 61 5.15 -4.74 -16.97
CA MET A 61 6.11 -5.65 -16.35
C MET A 61 5.83 -5.88 -14.87
N PHE A 62 5.48 -4.82 -14.15
CA PHE A 62 5.29 -4.87 -12.72
C PHE A 62 4.24 -3.83 -12.28
N PRO A 63 3.01 -4.25 -11.96
CA PRO A 63 1.93 -3.36 -11.54
C PRO A 63 2.14 -2.94 -10.08
N ALA A 64 3.10 -2.03 -9.85
CA ALA A 64 3.53 -1.64 -8.52
C ALA A 64 2.39 -1.15 -7.63
N MET A 65 1.42 -0.39 -8.17
CA MET A 65 0.29 0.09 -7.39
C MET A 65 -0.53 -1.07 -6.83
N GLY A 66 -1.00 -1.98 -7.69
CA GLY A 66 -1.77 -3.16 -7.28
C GLY A 66 -1.03 -4.03 -6.25
N VAL A 67 0.27 -4.23 -6.47
CA VAL A 67 1.14 -4.96 -5.51
C VAL A 67 1.19 -4.23 -4.16
N MET A 68 1.49 -2.94 -4.13
CA MET A 68 1.57 -2.16 -2.89
C MET A 68 0.25 -2.17 -2.11
N PHE A 69 -0.89 -2.07 -2.80
CA PHE A 69 -2.21 -2.15 -2.15
C PHE A 69 -2.45 -3.53 -1.53
N ALA A 70 -2.11 -4.62 -2.22
CA ALA A 70 -2.22 -5.96 -1.64
C ALA A 70 -1.32 -6.17 -0.41
N LEU A 71 -0.08 -5.64 -0.47
CA LEU A 71 0.85 -5.68 0.65
C LEU A 71 0.44 -4.78 1.82
N GLY A 72 -0.35 -3.74 1.56
CA GLY A 72 -0.95 -2.86 2.58
C GLY A 72 -2.17 -3.49 3.25
N GLY A 73 -3.00 -4.22 2.49
CA GLY A 73 -4.20 -4.89 2.97
C GLY A 73 -3.91 -6.07 3.89
N SER A 74 -2.88 -6.87 3.62
CA SER A 74 -2.54 -8.04 4.46
C SER A 74 -2.28 -7.73 5.94
N PRO A 75 -1.43 -6.74 6.30
CA PRO A 75 -1.30 -6.32 7.69
C PRO A 75 -2.55 -5.59 8.20
N MET A 76 -3.35 -4.95 7.32
CA MET A 76 -4.57 -4.25 7.74
C MET A 76 -5.64 -5.21 8.24
N ALA A 77 -5.84 -6.36 7.58
CA ALA A 77 -6.76 -7.39 8.04
C ALA A 77 -6.48 -7.80 9.50
N GLY A 78 -5.24 -8.16 9.82
CA GLY A 78 -4.86 -8.50 11.20
C GLY A 78 -4.83 -7.29 12.16
N SER A 79 -4.69 -6.07 11.62
CA SER A 79 -5.10 -4.79 12.22
C SER A 79 -6.49 -4.85 12.81
N VAL A 80 -7.44 -4.95 11.89
CA VAL A 80 -8.88 -4.87 12.11
C VAL A 80 -9.39 -6.01 12.99
N ASP A 81 -8.85 -7.22 12.84
CA ASP A 81 -9.23 -8.37 13.67
C ASP A 81 -8.91 -8.18 15.15
N ARG A 82 -7.90 -7.36 15.49
CA ARG A 82 -7.56 -7.03 16.88
C ARG A 82 -8.39 -5.87 17.39
N SER A 83 -8.39 -4.77 16.64
CA SER A 83 -9.20 -3.59 16.93
C SER A 83 -9.38 -2.77 15.65
N ALA A 84 -10.63 -2.62 15.20
CA ALA A 84 -10.95 -1.83 14.03
C ALA A 84 -10.61 -0.35 14.22
N GLU A 85 -10.89 0.17 15.41
CA GLU A 85 -10.64 1.57 15.77
C GLU A 85 -9.14 1.89 15.75
N GLU A 86 -8.33 1.10 16.47
CA GLU A 86 -6.88 1.29 16.53
C GLU A 86 -6.22 1.10 15.15
N ALA A 87 -6.73 0.16 14.34
CA ALA A 87 -6.21 -0.06 12.99
C ALA A 87 -6.40 1.15 12.09
N VAL A 88 -7.60 1.77 12.13
CA VAL A 88 -7.92 2.94 11.32
C VAL A 88 -7.18 4.17 11.84
N PHE A 89 -7.38 4.54 13.10
CA PHE A 89 -6.76 5.75 13.66
C PHE A 89 -5.24 5.67 13.71
N GLY A 90 -4.69 4.49 14.04
CA GLY A 90 -3.24 4.28 14.07
C GLY A 90 -2.58 4.47 12.71
N ARG A 91 -3.23 4.09 11.61
CA ARG A 91 -2.73 4.34 10.25
C ARG A 91 -2.97 5.76 9.78
N LEU A 92 -4.15 6.32 10.02
CA LEU A 92 -4.43 7.72 9.67
C LEU A 92 -3.46 8.68 10.39
N ARG A 93 -3.13 8.43 11.65
CA ARG A 93 -2.14 9.20 12.42
C ARG A 93 -0.71 9.10 11.87
N ARG A 94 -0.41 8.11 11.02
CA ARG A 94 0.90 8.01 10.34
C ARG A 94 0.87 8.63 8.95
N LEU A 95 -0.25 8.50 8.24
CA LEU A 95 -0.41 8.99 6.86
C LEU A 95 -0.67 10.50 6.81
N LEU A 96 -1.56 11.00 7.67
CA LEU A 96 -1.96 12.41 7.66
C LEU A 96 -0.79 13.35 7.97
N PRO A 97 0.09 13.09 8.96
CA PRO A 97 1.23 13.97 9.19
C PRO A 97 2.20 14.04 8.00
N ALA A 98 2.42 12.93 7.29
CA ALA A 98 3.27 12.95 6.10
C ALA A 98 2.68 13.85 5.00
N LEU A 99 1.36 13.78 4.79
CA LEU A 99 0.64 14.71 3.91
C LEU A 99 0.75 16.16 4.39
N TRP A 100 0.59 16.42 5.69
CA TRP A 100 0.65 17.76 6.25
C TRP A 100 2.04 18.38 6.09
N VAL A 101 3.10 17.59 6.26
CA VAL A 101 4.48 18.03 6.00
C VAL A 101 4.65 18.37 4.52
N LEU A 102 4.15 17.51 3.61
CA LEU A 102 4.19 17.80 2.18
C LEU A 102 3.44 19.10 1.84
N GLY A 103 2.24 19.28 2.39
CA GLY A 103 1.45 20.50 2.21
C GLY A 103 2.14 21.74 2.79
N ALA A 104 2.75 21.62 3.96
CA ALA A 104 3.50 22.70 4.61
C ALA A 104 4.75 23.12 3.82
N ILE A 105 5.29 22.25 2.96
CA ILE A 105 6.41 22.58 2.07
C ILE A 105 5.88 23.10 0.72
N LEU A 106 4.96 22.36 0.10
CA LEU A 106 4.51 22.62 -1.26
C LEU A 106 3.67 23.89 -1.36
N MET A 107 2.86 24.21 -0.35
CA MET A 107 2.03 25.42 -0.35
C MET A 107 2.87 26.71 -0.31
N PRO A 108 3.85 26.88 0.60
CA PRO A 108 4.75 28.03 0.53
C PRO A 108 5.53 28.11 -0.79
N VAL A 109 6.07 26.99 -1.29
CA VAL A 109 6.81 27.00 -2.57
C VAL A 109 5.89 27.41 -3.72
N ALA A 110 4.66 26.92 -3.77
CA ALA A 110 3.65 27.34 -4.75
C ALA A 110 3.34 28.85 -4.68
N LEU A 111 3.29 29.41 -3.47
CA LEU A 111 3.09 30.85 -3.30
C LEU A 111 4.31 31.67 -3.72
N LEU A 112 5.53 31.17 -3.49
CA LEU A 112 6.80 31.84 -3.83
C LEU A 112 7.11 31.80 -5.34
N VAL A 113 6.92 30.65 -5.99
CA VAL A 113 7.17 30.46 -7.43
C VAL A 113 6.06 31.09 -8.30
N GLY A 114 4.93 31.41 -7.68
CA GLY A 114 3.76 31.95 -8.36
C GLY A 114 2.75 30.86 -8.66
N TRP A 115 1.55 31.02 -8.10
CA TRP A 115 0.40 30.16 -8.35
C TRP A 115 -0.67 30.97 -9.08
N PRO A 116 -0.77 30.85 -10.43
CA PRO A 116 -1.56 31.77 -11.25
C PRO A 116 -3.07 31.71 -10.95
N GLN A 117 -3.60 30.55 -10.57
CA GLN A 117 -4.99 30.37 -10.14
C GLN A 117 -5.05 29.76 -8.73
N ARG A 118 -5.12 30.63 -7.72
CA ARG A 118 -5.21 30.19 -6.34
C ARG A 118 -6.56 29.51 -6.07
N PRO A 119 -6.57 28.29 -5.53
CA PRO A 119 -7.81 27.61 -5.17
C PRO A 119 -8.47 28.31 -3.98
N GLY A 120 -9.81 28.29 -3.93
CA GLY A 120 -10.54 28.78 -2.77
C GLY A 120 -10.20 28.02 -1.49
N TRP A 121 -10.36 28.66 -0.32
CA TRP A 121 -9.97 28.12 0.98
C TRP A 121 -10.56 26.73 1.28
N VAL A 122 -11.79 26.46 0.83
CA VAL A 122 -12.44 25.14 0.95
C VAL A 122 -11.63 24.05 0.27
N ARG A 123 -11.04 24.33 -0.90
CA ARG A 123 -10.20 23.38 -1.62
C ARG A 123 -8.85 23.18 -0.94
N LEU A 124 -8.34 24.20 -0.25
CA LEU A 124 -7.12 24.06 0.56
C LEU A 124 -7.35 23.17 1.78
N MET A 125 -8.59 23.02 2.27
CA MET A 125 -8.90 22.07 3.35
C MET A 125 -8.64 20.60 2.94
N LEU A 126 -8.51 20.30 1.65
CA LEU A 126 -8.08 18.98 1.17
C LEU A 126 -6.64 18.62 1.60
N TRP A 127 -5.81 19.61 1.93
CA TRP A 127 -4.51 19.37 2.55
C TRP A 127 -4.61 18.90 4.00
N VAL A 128 -5.69 19.27 4.70
CA VAL A 128 -5.94 18.86 6.09
C VAL A 128 -6.66 17.50 6.11
N LEU A 129 -7.77 17.42 5.39
CA LEU A 129 -8.60 16.23 5.26
C LEU A 129 -8.71 15.83 3.78
N PRO A 130 -7.89 14.89 3.31
CA PRO A 130 -7.77 14.60 1.88
C PRO A 130 -8.85 13.64 1.40
N VAL A 131 -10.09 14.14 1.32
CA VAL A 131 -11.19 13.39 0.70
C VAL A 131 -11.04 13.29 -0.83
N ALA A 132 -10.31 14.24 -1.42
CA ALA A 132 -9.98 14.34 -2.83
C ALA A 132 -8.55 14.88 -3.01
N PRO A 133 -7.93 14.76 -4.19
CA PRO A 133 -6.59 15.24 -4.44
C PRO A 133 -6.51 16.75 -4.17
N PRO A 134 -5.60 17.19 -3.28
CA PRO A 134 -5.47 18.59 -2.96
C PRO A 134 -5.02 19.37 -4.21
N PRO A 135 -5.41 20.65 -4.31
CA PRO A 135 -4.99 21.47 -5.43
C PRO A 135 -3.47 21.75 -5.34
N GLY A 136 -2.82 21.79 -6.50
CA GLY A 136 -1.45 22.25 -6.67
C GLY A 136 -1.29 22.96 -8.01
N PRO A 137 -0.25 23.78 -8.18
CA PRO A 137 0.11 24.38 -9.48
C PRO A 137 0.57 23.29 -10.47
N GLU A 138 0.51 23.58 -11.77
CA GLU A 138 0.85 22.60 -12.83
C GLU A 138 2.26 22.03 -12.71
N TRP A 139 3.25 22.85 -12.34
CA TRP A 139 4.62 22.37 -12.14
C TRP A 139 4.74 21.37 -10.98
N ALA A 140 3.80 21.40 -10.02
CA ALA A 140 3.75 20.47 -8.91
C ALA A 140 2.97 19.20 -9.26
N GLU A 141 2.39 19.08 -10.47
CA GLU A 141 1.62 17.92 -10.93
C GLU A 141 2.38 16.60 -10.74
N PRO A 142 3.70 16.47 -11.01
CA PRO A 142 4.42 15.22 -10.74
C PRO A 142 4.47 14.86 -9.25
N THR A 143 4.55 15.87 -8.38
CA THR A 143 4.54 15.70 -6.92
C THR A 143 3.14 15.41 -6.40
N VAL A 144 2.13 16.07 -6.99
CA VAL A 144 0.72 15.88 -6.65
C VAL A 144 0.20 14.54 -7.19
N GLY A 145 0.74 14.06 -8.31
CA GLY A 145 0.45 12.76 -8.90
C GLY A 145 0.92 11.59 -8.04
N LEU A 146 1.97 11.79 -7.22
CA LEU A 146 2.34 10.84 -6.17
C LEU A 146 1.24 10.69 -5.09
N LEU A 147 0.29 11.62 -4.98
CA LEU A 147 -0.87 11.51 -4.10
C LEU A 147 -1.94 10.50 -4.57
N TRP A 148 -1.64 9.62 -5.54
CA TRP A 148 -2.43 8.39 -5.70
C TRP A 148 -2.58 7.61 -4.38
N TYR A 149 -1.66 7.82 -3.42
CA TYR A 149 -1.81 7.29 -2.06
C TYR A 149 -3.05 7.81 -1.33
N LEU A 150 -3.76 8.83 -1.81
CA LEU A 150 -5.02 9.29 -1.21
C LEU A 150 -6.17 8.30 -1.32
N THR A 151 -6.05 7.34 -2.23
CA THR A 151 -6.87 6.13 -2.23
C THR A 151 -6.65 5.29 -0.97
N TYR A 152 -5.46 5.35 -0.37
CA TYR A 152 -5.08 4.55 0.78
C TYR A 152 -5.84 4.92 2.07
N PRO A 153 -5.97 6.19 2.49
CA PRO A 153 -6.87 6.58 3.58
C PRO A 153 -8.29 6.02 3.44
N TRP A 154 -8.88 6.10 2.24
CA TRP A 154 -10.20 5.55 1.97
C TRP A 154 -10.24 4.04 2.18
N LEU A 155 -9.26 3.30 1.65
CA LEU A 155 -9.15 1.85 1.89
C LEU A 155 -8.97 1.53 3.37
N VAL A 156 -8.19 2.31 4.11
CA VAL A 156 -8.00 2.14 5.56
C VAL A 156 -9.32 2.31 6.29
N VAL A 157 -10.04 3.41 6.04
CA VAL A 157 -11.34 3.70 6.67
C VAL A 157 -12.39 2.65 6.31
N LEU A 158 -12.41 2.18 5.07
CA LEU A 158 -13.35 1.16 4.59
C LEU A 158 -12.95 -0.27 4.99
N SER A 159 -11.74 -0.49 5.48
CA SER A 159 -11.22 -1.84 5.77
C SER A 159 -12.06 -2.62 6.79
N PRO A 160 -12.58 -2.04 7.90
CA PRO A 160 -13.47 -2.77 8.81
C PRO A 160 -14.70 -3.34 8.11
N ALA A 161 -15.37 -2.54 7.28
CA ALA A 161 -16.51 -2.97 6.48
C ALA A 161 -16.11 -4.00 5.42
N ALA A 162 -14.97 -3.80 4.74
CA ALA A 162 -14.45 -4.72 3.74
C ALA A 162 -14.07 -6.08 4.34
N VAL A 163 -13.45 -6.13 5.52
CA VAL A 163 -13.15 -7.37 6.26
C VAL A 163 -14.44 -8.06 6.69
N TRP A 164 -15.41 -7.31 7.19
CA TRP A 164 -16.74 -7.86 7.52
C TRP A 164 -17.40 -8.50 6.29
N LEU A 165 -17.43 -7.81 5.15
CA LEU A 165 -18.02 -8.31 3.91
C LEU A 165 -17.24 -9.51 3.37
N TYR A 166 -15.90 -9.47 3.44
CA TYR A 166 -15.02 -10.54 3.00
C TYR A 166 -15.28 -11.84 3.77
N ARG A 167 -15.50 -11.76 5.08
CA ARG A 167 -15.83 -12.93 5.91
C ARG A 167 -17.18 -13.55 5.53
N ARG A 168 -18.13 -12.75 5.02
CA ARG A 168 -19.45 -13.21 4.60
C ARG A 168 -19.46 -13.78 3.18
N ALA A 169 -18.78 -13.14 2.24
CA ALA A 169 -18.77 -13.53 0.84
C ALA A 169 -17.43 -13.21 0.16
N ARG A 170 -16.43 -14.08 0.36
CA ARG A 170 -15.03 -13.86 -0.05
C ARG A 170 -14.86 -13.49 -1.53
N VAL A 171 -15.41 -14.31 -2.43
CA VAL A 171 -15.25 -14.14 -3.88
C VAL A 171 -16.01 -12.90 -4.36
N VAL A 172 -17.25 -12.72 -3.89
CA VAL A 172 -18.07 -11.55 -4.22
C VAL A 172 -17.37 -10.27 -3.78
N THR A 173 -16.75 -10.26 -2.60
CA THR A 173 -16.04 -9.09 -2.07
C THR A 173 -14.83 -8.71 -2.93
N VAL A 174 -14.09 -9.68 -3.47
CA VAL A 174 -12.97 -9.42 -4.39
C VAL A 174 -13.45 -8.92 -5.75
N ALA A 175 -14.56 -9.46 -6.26
CA ALA A 175 -15.12 -9.08 -7.55
C ALA A 175 -15.87 -7.75 -7.52
N LEU A 176 -16.47 -7.40 -6.37
CA LEU A 176 -17.35 -6.24 -6.20
C LEU A 176 -16.71 -4.92 -6.66
N PRO A 177 -15.45 -4.58 -6.31
CA PRO A 177 -14.84 -3.33 -6.78
C PRO A 177 -14.72 -3.24 -8.29
N LEU A 178 -14.34 -4.33 -8.97
CA LEU A 178 -14.23 -4.35 -10.42
C LEU A 178 -15.60 -4.30 -11.11
N ALA A 179 -16.58 -5.01 -10.56
CA ALA A 179 -17.95 -4.94 -11.06
C ALA A 179 -18.52 -3.51 -10.91
N ALA A 180 -18.31 -2.89 -9.76
CA ALA A 180 -18.69 -1.50 -9.54
C ALA A 180 -17.95 -0.55 -10.51
N LEU A 181 -16.65 -0.75 -10.75
CA LEU A 181 -15.89 0.04 -11.70
C LEU A 181 -16.43 -0.08 -13.14
N ALA A 182 -16.79 -1.29 -13.56
CA ALA A 182 -17.38 -1.52 -14.87
C ALA A 182 -18.75 -0.84 -15.00
N VAL A 183 -19.58 -0.91 -13.95
CA VAL A 183 -20.89 -0.24 -13.89
C VAL A 183 -20.72 1.29 -13.93
N LEU A 184 -19.76 1.83 -13.16
CA LEU A 184 -19.46 3.27 -13.14
C LEU A 184 -19.05 3.82 -14.51
N LYS A 185 -18.39 3.01 -15.35
CA LYS A 185 -18.02 3.42 -16.71
C LYS A 185 -19.23 3.59 -17.65
N VAL A 186 -20.36 2.96 -17.35
CA VAL A 186 -21.55 2.98 -18.21
C VAL A 186 -22.61 3.97 -17.68
N LEU A 187 -22.66 4.20 -16.36
CA LEU A 187 -23.60 5.16 -15.79
C LEU A 187 -23.15 6.62 -16.01
N PRO A 188 -24.10 7.53 -16.32
CA PRO A 188 -23.83 8.96 -16.27
C PRO A 188 -23.61 9.37 -14.81
N TRP A 189 -22.37 9.72 -14.47
CA TRP A 189 -21.97 10.06 -13.11
C TRP A 189 -21.70 11.56 -12.99
N SER A 190 -22.27 12.21 -11.98
CA SER A 190 -22.32 13.68 -11.83
C SER A 190 -21.38 14.27 -10.78
N PHE A 191 -20.52 13.45 -10.16
CA PHE A 191 -19.54 13.95 -9.19
C PHE A 191 -18.42 14.71 -9.90
N SER A 192 -17.84 15.70 -9.21
CA SER A 192 -16.69 16.46 -9.71
C SER A 192 -15.53 15.55 -10.12
N ASP A 193 -14.81 15.91 -11.18
CA ASP A 193 -13.69 15.14 -11.76
C ASP A 193 -12.67 14.64 -10.71
N ARG A 194 -12.36 15.46 -9.70
CA ARG A 194 -11.41 15.12 -8.61
C ARG A 194 -11.90 14.02 -7.67
N PHE A 195 -13.20 13.97 -7.40
CA PHE A 195 -13.76 12.90 -6.58
C PHE A 195 -13.94 11.63 -7.42
N GLY A 196 -14.31 11.80 -8.70
CA GLY A 196 -14.36 10.71 -9.67
C GLY A 196 -13.04 9.97 -9.80
N SER A 197 -11.90 10.68 -9.83
CA SER A 197 -10.58 10.03 -9.90
C SER A 197 -10.28 9.17 -8.67
N VAL A 198 -10.57 9.65 -7.45
CA VAL A 198 -10.37 8.86 -6.22
C VAL A 198 -11.26 7.63 -6.19
N VAL A 199 -12.53 7.76 -6.57
CA VAL A 199 -13.44 6.60 -6.66
C VAL A 199 -12.93 5.59 -7.69
N THR A 200 -12.47 6.06 -8.84
CA THR A 200 -11.90 5.21 -9.90
C THR A 200 -10.68 4.44 -9.39
N ASP A 201 -9.73 5.13 -8.75
CA ASP A 201 -8.53 4.52 -8.20
C ASP A 201 -8.88 3.54 -7.06
N LEU A 202 -9.80 3.94 -6.19
CA LEU A 202 -10.30 3.13 -5.09
C LEU A 202 -10.86 1.81 -5.61
N LEU A 203 -11.75 1.84 -6.59
CA LEU A 203 -12.35 0.63 -7.15
C LEU A 203 -11.33 -0.21 -7.93
N THR A 204 -10.38 0.44 -8.61
CA THR A 204 -9.31 -0.22 -9.36
C THR A 204 -8.43 -1.07 -8.45
N PHE A 205 -8.06 -0.55 -7.28
CA PHE A 205 -7.10 -1.21 -6.39
C PHE A 205 -7.71 -1.88 -5.15
N ALA A 206 -8.98 -1.61 -4.82
CA ALA A 206 -9.65 -2.26 -3.69
C ALA A 206 -9.65 -3.79 -3.81
N ALA A 207 -9.80 -4.34 -5.01
CA ALA A 207 -9.73 -5.78 -5.22
C ALA A 207 -8.35 -6.35 -4.84
N CYS A 208 -7.25 -5.65 -5.19
CA CYS A 208 -5.90 -6.03 -4.78
C CYS A 208 -5.71 -5.91 -3.27
N TRP A 209 -6.24 -4.85 -2.64
CA TRP A 209 -6.23 -4.67 -1.19
C TRP A 209 -6.92 -5.83 -0.45
N ILE A 210 -8.12 -6.21 -0.91
CA ILE A 210 -8.90 -7.33 -0.36
C ILE A 210 -8.17 -8.67 -0.58
N LEU A 211 -7.46 -8.82 -1.70
CA LEU A 211 -6.63 -10.00 -1.94
C LEU A 211 -5.49 -10.13 -0.91
N GLY A 212 -5.00 -9.00 -0.39
CA GLY A 212 -4.12 -8.97 0.79
C GLY A 212 -4.76 -9.61 2.03
N PHE A 213 -6.07 -9.44 2.22
CA PHE A 213 -6.82 -10.12 3.29
C PHE A 213 -6.85 -11.63 3.06
N ALA A 214 -7.15 -12.06 1.82
CA ALA A 214 -7.16 -13.48 1.46
C ALA A 214 -5.82 -14.16 1.74
N TYR A 215 -4.72 -13.48 1.43
CA TYR A 215 -3.38 -13.96 1.75
C TYR A 215 -3.12 -14.02 3.26
N ARG A 216 -3.59 -13.04 4.05
CA ARG A 216 -3.42 -13.03 5.51
C ARG A 216 -4.15 -14.19 6.18
N HIS A 217 -5.36 -14.52 5.73
CA HIS A 217 -6.20 -15.58 6.29
C HIS A 217 -5.80 -16.98 5.80
N GLY A 218 -4.82 -17.09 4.91
CA GLY A 218 -4.38 -18.37 4.36
C GLY A 218 -5.32 -18.94 3.29
N ASP A 219 -6.25 -18.13 2.76
CA ASP A 219 -7.29 -18.60 1.84
C ASP A 219 -6.73 -18.94 0.46
N LEU A 220 -5.70 -18.22 0.01
CA LEU A 220 -5.01 -18.49 -1.25
C LEU A 220 -4.28 -19.84 -1.25
N GLN A 221 -3.85 -20.30 -0.07
CA GLN A 221 -3.15 -21.58 0.08
C GLN A 221 -4.12 -22.77 0.03
N ARG A 222 -5.41 -22.54 0.29
CA ARG A 222 -6.47 -23.56 0.22
C ARG A 222 -6.95 -23.84 -1.20
N ILE A 223 -6.73 -22.88 -2.11
CA ILE A 223 -7.12 -23.01 -3.52
C ILE A 223 -6.04 -23.80 -4.28
N PRO A 224 -6.43 -24.73 -5.18
CA PRO A 224 -5.46 -25.48 -5.96
C PRO A 224 -4.57 -24.52 -6.78
N ALA A 225 -3.25 -24.72 -6.68
CA ALA A 225 -2.27 -23.94 -7.42
C ALA A 225 -2.56 -23.79 -8.93
N PRO A 226 -2.98 -24.85 -9.68
CA PRO A 226 -3.28 -24.69 -11.10
C PRO A 226 -4.43 -23.72 -11.36
N LEU A 227 -5.45 -23.67 -10.48
CA LEU A 227 -6.55 -22.73 -10.63
C LEU A 227 -6.08 -21.29 -10.42
N ILE A 228 -5.24 -21.02 -9.42
CA ILE A 228 -4.67 -19.68 -9.22
C ILE A 228 -3.85 -19.27 -10.43
N VAL A 229 -3.00 -20.17 -10.96
CA VAL A 229 -2.18 -19.89 -12.13
C VAL A 229 -3.06 -19.60 -13.35
N ALA A 230 -4.09 -20.42 -13.59
CA ALA A 230 -5.02 -20.22 -14.70
C ALA A 230 -5.77 -18.87 -14.60
N VAL A 231 -6.35 -18.55 -13.44
CA VAL A 231 -7.03 -17.27 -13.22
C VAL A 231 -6.06 -16.10 -13.38
N SER A 232 -4.84 -16.23 -12.84
CA SER A 232 -3.80 -15.20 -12.98
C SER A 232 -3.43 -14.96 -14.44
N ALA A 233 -3.25 -16.03 -15.22
CA ALA A 233 -2.94 -15.97 -16.64
C ALA A 233 -4.08 -15.34 -17.44
N VAL A 234 -5.33 -15.73 -17.17
CA VAL A 234 -6.52 -15.15 -17.81
C VAL A 234 -6.61 -13.65 -17.51
N CYS A 235 -6.52 -13.25 -16.25
CA CYS A 235 -6.63 -11.84 -15.86
C CYS A 235 -5.50 -10.98 -16.44
N THR A 236 -4.25 -11.43 -16.36
CA THR A 236 -3.10 -10.67 -16.91
C THR A 236 -3.18 -10.57 -18.43
N THR A 237 -3.49 -11.68 -19.12
CA THR A 237 -3.67 -11.68 -20.58
C THR A 237 -4.83 -10.78 -20.99
N MET A 238 -5.97 -10.86 -20.30
CA MET A 238 -7.13 -10.01 -20.59
C MET A 238 -6.81 -8.53 -20.43
N GLY A 239 -6.09 -8.15 -19.37
CA GLY A 239 -5.65 -6.76 -19.18
C GLY A 239 -4.72 -6.27 -20.29
N VAL A 240 -3.73 -7.08 -20.68
CA VAL A 240 -2.80 -6.75 -21.78
C VAL A 240 -3.54 -6.63 -23.11
N VAL A 241 -4.35 -7.64 -23.46
CA VAL A 241 -5.13 -7.64 -24.71
C VAL A 241 -6.05 -6.43 -24.76
N TRP A 242 -6.70 -6.08 -23.66
CA TRP A 242 -7.57 -4.91 -23.60
C TRP A 242 -6.79 -3.62 -23.89
N THR A 243 -5.65 -3.43 -23.23
CA THR A 243 -4.81 -2.23 -23.43
C THR A 243 -4.25 -2.14 -24.85
N VAL A 244 -3.87 -3.26 -25.46
CA VAL A 244 -3.37 -3.28 -26.85
C VAL A 244 -4.48 -3.03 -27.87
N THR A 245 -5.69 -3.52 -27.61
CA THR A 245 -6.84 -3.35 -28.53
C THR A 245 -7.55 -2.02 -28.38
N HIS A 246 -7.38 -1.34 -27.26
CA HIS A 246 -7.94 -0.01 -26.97
C HIS A 246 -6.83 0.93 -26.51
N PRO A 247 -5.84 1.26 -27.37
CA PRO A 247 -4.77 2.18 -27.01
C PRO A 247 -5.33 3.55 -26.63
N GLY A 248 -4.67 4.23 -25.70
CA GLY A 248 -4.94 5.63 -25.40
C GLY A 248 -4.50 6.55 -26.54
N GLU A 249 -4.79 7.85 -26.42
CA GLU A 249 -4.54 8.83 -27.49
C GLU A 249 -3.07 8.85 -27.96
N ASP A 250 -2.11 8.71 -27.02
CA ASP A 250 -0.69 8.84 -27.32
C ASP A 250 0.14 7.54 -27.20
N SER A 251 -0.35 6.52 -26.48
CA SER A 251 0.40 5.26 -26.31
C SER A 251 -0.42 4.09 -25.74
N VAL A 252 0.12 2.88 -25.87
CA VAL A 252 -0.36 1.67 -25.20
C VAL A 252 0.09 1.70 -23.73
N ASP A 253 -0.67 2.38 -22.88
CA ASP A 253 -0.34 2.54 -21.46
C ASP A 253 -1.43 2.00 -20.53
N LEU A 254 -1.08 1.00 -19.72
CA LEU A 254 -2.02 0.26 -18.88
C LEU A 254 -2.75 1.12 -17.82
N PRO A 255 -2.09 2.07 -17.10
CA PRO A 255 -2.73 2.92 -16.10
C PRO A 255 -3.82 3.84 -16.66
N THR A 256 -3.81 4.16 -17.96
CA THR A 256 -4.85 4.99 -18.61
C THR A 256 -6.21 4.29 -18.67
N LEU A 257 -6.24 2.96 -18.46
CA LEU A 257 -7.43 2.13 -18.50
C LEU A 257 -7.66 1.46 -17.14
N PRO A 258 -8.35 2.14 -16.19
CA PRO A 258 -8.50 1.67 -14.81
C PRO A 258 -9.03 0.24 -14.69
N LEU A 259 -10.03 -0.12 -15.50
CA LEU A 259 -10.61 -1.47 -15.49
C LEU A 259 -9.60 -2.55 -15.93
N ALA A 260 -8.90 -2.30 -17.04
CA ALA A 260 -7.86 -3.21 -17.55
C ALA A 260 -6.72 -3.31 -16.54
N TYR A 261 -6.32 -2.20 -15.94
CA TYR A 261 -5.26 -2.16 -14.94
C TYR A 261 -5.62 -2.90 -13.66
N GLY A 262 -6.86 -2.76 -13.18
CA GLY A 262 -7.37 -3.47 -12.01
C GLY A 262 -7.39 -4.99 -12.25
N VAL A 263 -7.95 -5.43 -13.38
CA VAL A 263 -7.97 -6.85 -13.78
C VAL A 263 -6.54 -7.40 -13.90
N TYR A 264 -5.67 -6.71 -14.61
CA TYR A 264 -4.27 -7.10 -14.78
C TYR A 264 -3.56 -7.23 -13.42
N SER A 265 -3.75 -6.23 -12.54
CA SER A 265 -3.16 -6.19 -11.21
C SER A 265 -3.62 -7.35 -10.34
N ILE A 266 -4.90 -7.72 -10.37
CA ILE A 266 -5.41 -8.89 -9.63
C ILE A 266 -4.69 -10.15 -10.08
N GLY A 267 -4.59 -10.38 -11.40
CA GLY A 267 -3.94 -11.57 -11.93
C GLY A 267 -2.47 -11.65 -11.52
N PHE A 268 -1.76 -10.53 -11.61
CA PHE A 268 -0.35 -10.45 -11.21
C PHE A 268 -0.16 -10.69 -9.70
N VAL A 269 -0.97 -10.02 -8.87
CA VAL A 269 -0.91 -10.12 -7.41
C VAL A 269 -1.29 -11.52 -6.92
N LEU A 270 -2.29 -12.16 -7.54
CA LEU A 270 -2.69 -13.54 -7.22
C LEU A 270 -1.50 -14.50 -7.34
N LEU A 271 -0.80 -14.45 -8.48
CA LEU A 271 0.36 -15.28 -8.75
C LEU A 271 1.49 -14.99 -7.76
N LEU A 272 1.74 -13.70 -7.52
CA LEU A 272 2.80 -13.21 -6.65
C LEU A 272 2.59 -13.66 -5.19
N LEU A 273 1.42 -13.39 -4.60
CA LEU A 273 1.07 -13.82 -3.24
C LEU A 273 1.05 -15.34 -3.09
N ARG A 274 0.71 -16.10 -4.13
CA ARG A 274 0.74 -17.56 -4.11
C ARG A 274 2.15 -18.13 -4.11
N SER A 275 3.09 -17.45 -4.76
CA SER A 275 4.47 -17.89 -4.97
C SER A 275 5.43 -17.55 -3.81
N GLY A 276 5.08 -16.55 -3.00
CA GLY A 276 6.01 -15.74 -2.20
C GLY A 276 6.94 -16.41 -1.19
N HIS A 277 6.64 -17.63 -0.75
CA HIS A 277 7.47 -18.34 0.23
C HIS A 277 8.51 -19.28 -0.40
N ARG A 278 8.29 -19.71 -1.64
CA ARG A 278 9.10 -20.75 -2.30
C ARG A 278 10.42 -20.25 -2.89
N TRP A 279 10.53 -18.94 -3.10
CA TRP A 279 11.74 -18.29 -3.62
C TRP A 279 12.76 -18.01 -2.50
N LEU A 280 12.32 -17.48 -1.36
CA LEU A 280 13.19 -17.24 -0.19
C LEU A 280 13.62 -18.51 0.55
N ALA A 281 12.90 -19.63 0.37
CA ALA A 281 13.35 -20.93 0.85
C ALA A 281 14.64 -21.42 0.17
N ARG A 282 14.96 -20.89 -1.03
CA ARG A 282 16.16 -21.24 -1.82
C ARG A 282 17.34 -20.28 -1.64
N ALA A 283 17.15 -19.17 -0.92
CA ALA A 283 18.24 -18.25 -0.62
C ALA A 283 19.02 -18.75 0.62
N PRO A 284 20.36 -18.88 0.55
CA PRO A 284 21.16 -19.31 1.69
C PRO A 284 20.97 -18.32 2.85
N SER A 285 20.58 -18.84 4.01
CA SER A 285 20.52 -18.06 5.24
C SER A 285 21.91 -17.55 5.57
N VAL A 286 22.09 -16.22 5.53
CA VAL A 286 23.32 -15.58 6.03
C VAL A 286 23.50 -15.99 7.49
N PRO A 287 24.60 -16.67 7.87
CA PRO A 287 24.83 -17.05 9.25
C PRO A 287 24.88 -15.80 10.11
N HIS A 288 24.04 -15.75 11.15
CA HIS A 288 24.24 -14.82 12.24
C HIS A 288 25.62 -15.13 12.84
N ARG A 289 26.58 -14.22 12.66
CA ARG A 289 27.88 -14.32 13.33
C ARG A 289 27.60 -14.34 14.83
N GLY A 290 27.88 -15.49 15.44
CA GLY A 290 27.63 -15.76 16.85
C GLY A 290 28.37 -14.76 17.74
N SER A 291 27.70 -14.38 18.82
CA SER A 291 28.32 -13.82 20.01
C SER A 291 29.47 -14.73 20.46
N GLU A 292 30.67 -14.18 20.44
CA GLU A 292 31.91 -14.79 20.91
C GLU A 292 31.76 -15.15 22.41
N PRO A 293 32.03 -16.40 22.84
CA PRO A 293 32.06 -16.72 24.25
C PRO A 293 33.30 -16.06 24.87
N ALA A 294 33.07 -15.15 25.82
CA ALA A 294 34.12 -14.52 26.61
C ALA A 294 35.02 -15.60 27.25
N GLN A 295 36.28 -15.64 26.81
CA GLN A 295 37.34 -16.43 27.44
C GLN A 295 37.48 -16.01 28.90
N ARG A 296 37.29 -16.96 29.83
CA ARG A 296 37.78 -16.83 31.19
C ARG A 296 39.30 -17.01 31.16
N ALA A 297 40.03 -15.99 31.61
CA ALA A 297 41.45 -16.05 31.90
C ALA A 297 41.70 -16.76 33.25
N PRO A 298 42.88 -17.38 33.46
CA PRO A 298 43.16 -18.31 34.56
C PRO A 298 43.26 -17.65 35.93
#